data_AF-A0A9D6LYL0-F1
#
_entry.id   AF-A0A9D6LYL0-F1
#
_cell.length_a   1.000
_cell.length_b   1.000
_cell.length_c   1.000
_cell.angle_alpha   90.00
_cell.angle_beta   90.00
_cell.angle_gamma   90.00
#
_symmetry.space_group_name_H-M   'P 1'
#
loop_
_entity.id
_entity.type
_entity.pdbx_description
1 polymer ?
#
loop_
_entity_poly.entity_id
_entity_poly.type
_entity_poly.pdbx_seq_one_letter_code
_entity_poly.pdbx_strand_id
1 'polypeptide(L)'
;MFDLHLYAPQSSRRVVFRRPGMVRVFCNIHATMSAVIAVLPTPYFTVTGPGGHFEIQAPPGAYRLLVWQERAQAPVLAALERRITVDGGNLALPEIRISKEGYLALPHKNKYGRDYPPAPEDRIFYPGGRR
;
A
#
# COMPACT_ATOMS: atom_id res chain seq x y z
N MET A 1 -6.07 -14.59 -1.72
CA MET A 1 -6.52 -14.46 -0.31
C MET A 1 -5.56 -15.24 0.56
N PHE A 2 -5.16 -14.72 1.72
CA PHE A 2 -4.33 -15.43 2.70
C PHE A 2 -4.83 -15.10 4.11
N ASP A 3 -4.57 -15.98 5.07
CA ASP A 3 -4.90 -15.79 6.48
C ASP A 3 -3.74 -16.33 7.33
N LEU A 4 -3.21 -15.49 8.23
CA LEU A 4 -2.15 -15.87 9.15
C LEU A 4 -2.68 -16.47 10.45
N HIS A 5 -3.99 -16.52 10.65
CA HIS A 5 -4.66 -16.79 11.94
C HIS A 5 -4.19 -15.82 13.04
N LEU A 6 -4.77 -15.96 14.23
CA LEU A 6 -4.26 -15.27 15.40
C LEU A 6 -2.96 -15.95 15.86
N TYR A 7 -2.01 -15.16 16.33
CA TYR A 7 -0.73 -15.63 16.83
C TYR A 7 -0.31 -14.79 18.04
N ALA A 8 0.44 -15.42 18.95
CA ALA A 8 0.83 -14.81 20.22
C ALA A 8 1.73 -13.57 20.01
N PRO A 9 1.75 -12.61 20.94
CA PRO A 9 2.72 -11.52 20.93
C PRO A 9 4.15 -12.05 20.74
N GLN A 10 4.96 -11.30 20.00
CA GLN A 10 6.37 -11.65 19.71
C GLN A 10 6.57 -12.93 18.87
N SER A 11 5.51 -13.54 18.34
CA SER A 11 5.63 -14.60 17.32
C SER A 11 5.51 -14.05 15.89
N SER A 12 6.04 -14.77 14.91
CA SER A 12 5.98 -14.40 13.50
C SER A 12 5.50 -15.56 12.63
N ARG A 13 4.85 -15.23 11.51
CA ARG A 13 4.45 -16.17 10.45
C ARG A 13 4.87 -15.61 9.11
N ARG A 14 5.09 -16.50 8.13
CA ARG A 14 5.60 -16.13 6.80
C ARG A 14 4.64 -16.58 5.70
N VAL A 15 4.42 -15.71 4.72
CA VAL A 15 3.74 -16.01 3.45
C VAL A 15 4.60 -15.49 2.32
N VAL A 16 4.70 -16.27 1.23
CA VAL A 16 5.41 -15.88 0.01
C VAL A 16 4.40 -15.50 -1.06
N PHE A 17 4.45 -14.25 -1.54
CA PHE A 17 3.65 -13.81 -2.67
C PHE A 17 4.38 -14.13 -3.99
N ARG A 18 3.77 -14.94 -4.85
CA ARG A 18 4.35 -15.38 -6.13
C ARG A 18 3.85 -14.61 -7.34
N ARG A 19 2.88 -13.70 -7.15
CA ARG A 19 2.24 -12.96 -8.24
C ARG A 19 2.26 -11.47 -7.92
N PRO A 20 2.61 -10.61 -8.89
CA PRO A 20 2.49 -9.18 -8.73
C PRO A 20 1.09 -8.72 -8.39
N GLY A 21 0.98 -7.62 -7.66
CA GLY A 21 -0.28 -7.00 -7.30
C GLY A 21 -0.23 -6.23 -5.98
N MET A 22 -1.29 -5.47 -5.73
CA MET A 22 -1.51 -4.78 -4.47
C MET A 22 -2.33 -5.67 -3.54
N VAL A 23 -1.77 -6.00 -2.38
CA VAL A 23 -2.40 -6.86 -1.38
C VAL A 23 -2.81 -6.01 -0.19
N ARG A 24 -4.13 -5.89 0.03
CA ARG A 24 -4.67 -5.25 1.24
C ARG A 24 -4.71 -6.26 2.37
N VAL A 25 -4.23 -5.85 3.54
CA VAL A 25 -4.16 -6.66 4.76
C VAL A 25 -5.00 -5.96 5.83
N PHE A 26 -5.85 -6.73 6.50
CA PHE A 26 -6.69 -6.26 7.58
C PHE A 26 -6.49 -7.14 8.81
N CYS A 27 -6.55 -6.57 10.01
CA CYS A 27 -6.55 -7.34 11.24
C CYS A 27 -7.95 -7.88 11.53
N ASN A 28 -8.04 -9.16 11.88
CA ASN A 28 -9.34 -9.76 12.20
C ASN A 28 -9.94 -9.28 13.54
N ILE A 29 -9.11 -8.74 14.45
CA ILE A 29 -9.54 -8.34 15.80
C ILE A 29 -9.39 -6.83 16.07
N HIS A 30 -8.73 -6.07 15.19
CA HIS A 30 -8.59 -4.61 15.32
C HIS A 30 -9.06 -3.90 14.05
N ALA A 31 -10.23 -3.28 14.11
CA ALA A 31 -10.85 -2.59 12.98
C ALA A 31 -10.02 -1.43 12.41
N THR A 32 -9.07 -0.90 13.18
CA THR A 32 -8.22 0.24 12.78
C THR A 32 -6.90 -0.19 12.16
N MET A 33 -6.55 -1.49 12.23
CA MET A 33 -5.29 -1.99 11.68
C MET A 33 -5.47 -2.46 10.24
N SER A 34 -4.80 -1.77 9.32
CA SER A 34 -4.65 -2.18 7.94
C SER A 34 -3.21 -1.98 7.46
N ALA A 35 -2.88 -2.66 6.38
CA ALA A 35 -1.65 -2.41 5.63
C ALA A 35 -1.89 -2.70 4.15
N VAL A 36 -1.03 -2.16 3.28
CA VAL A 36 -0.95 -2.55 1.88
C VAL A 36 0.44 -3.05 1.57
N ILE A 37 0.53 -4.18 0.89
CA ILE A 37 1.76 -4.76 0.39
C ILE A 37 1.75 -4.62 -1.14
N ALA A 38 2.72 -3.89 -1.69
CA ALA A 38 2.95 -3.83 -3.12
C ALA A 38 3.91 -4.96 -3.54
N VAL A 39 3.41 -5.92 -4.34
CA VAL A 39 4.23 -6.99 -4.92
C VAL A 39 4.53 -6.61 -6.36
N LEU A 40 5.79 -6.26 -6.64
CA LEU A 40 6.20 -5.69 -7.93
C LEU A 40 7.05 -6.70 -8.72
N PRO A 41 6.89 -6.78 -10.06
CA PRO A 41 7.73 -7.62 -10.92
C PRO A 41 9.04 -6.92 -11.31
N THR A 42 9.39 -5.82 -10.65
CA THR A 42 10.52 -4.95 -11.00
C THR A 42 11.24 -4.50 -9.73
N PRO A 43 12.58 -4.37 -9.76
CA PRO A 43 13.34 -3.77 -8.66
C PRO A 43 13.29 -2.23 -8.67
N TYR A 44 12.81 -1.60 -9.75
CA TYR A 44 12.83 -0.15 -9.91
C TYR A 44 11.56 0.48 -9.33
N PHE A 45 11.57 0.73 -8.02
CA PHE A 45 10.47 1.38 -7.32
C PHE A 45 10.97 2.27 -6.19
N THR A 46 10.12 3.16 -5.73
CA THR A 46 10.39 4.02 -4.57
C THR A 46 9.08 4.41 -3.90
N VAL A 47 9.15 4.88 -2.67
CA VAL A 47 8.03 5.50 -1.95
C VAL A 47 8.31 6.98 -1.86
N THR A 48 7.34 7.81 -2.25
CA THR A 48 7.46 9.26 -2.18
C THR A 48 7.69 9.72 -0.74
N GLY A 49 8.58 10.69 -0.56
CA GLY A 49 8.75 11.37 0.72
C GLY A 49 7.52 12.23 1.10
N PRO A 50 7.51 12.84 2.31
CA PRO A 50 6.38 13.65 2.79
C PRO A 50 5.98 14.82 1.88
N GLY A 51 6.96 15.38 1.15
CA GLY A 51 6.74 16.45 0.17
C GLY A 51 6.40 15.97 -1.25
N GLY A 52 6.17 14.67 -1.46
CA GLY A 52 5.88 14.09 -2.77
C GLY A 52 7.10 13.88 -3.68
N HIS A 53 8.30 14.26 -3.24
CA HIS A 53 9.53 14.03 -3.98
C HIS A 53 9.90 12.54 -4.00
N PHE A 54 10.52 12.12 -5.10
CA PHE A 54 11.01 10.76 -5.28
C PHE A 54 12.16 10.71 -6.29
N GLU A 55 12.97 9.67 -6.18
CA GLU A 55 14.02 9.34 -7.15
C GLU A 55 13.99 7.82 -7.38
N ILE A 56 14.17 7.40 -8.63
CA ILE A 56 14.30 5.99 -9.01
C ILE A 56 15.53 5.87 -9.91
N GLN A 57 16.49 5.05 -9.50
CA GLN A 57 17.63 4.72 -10.33
C GLN A 57 17.30 3.50 -11.19
N ALA A 58 17.40 3.66 -12.50
CA ALA A 58 17.14 2.61 -13.47
C ALA A 58 18.14 2.73 -14.65
N PRO A 59 18.55 1.61 -15.27
CA PRO A 59 19.36 1.64 -16.48
C PRO A 59 18.65 2.38 -17.63
N PRO A 60 19.40 2.87 -18.64
CA PRO A 60 18.80 3.40 -19.86
C PRO A 60 17.84 2.38 -20.50
N GLY A 61 16.69 2.84 -20.96
CA GLY A 61 15.64 1.98 -21.52
C GLY A 61 14.27 2.64 -21.56
N ALA A 62 13.31 1.94 -22.16
CA ALA A 62 11.91 2.35 -22.20
C ALA A 62 11.13 1.67 -21.05
N TYR A 63 10.38 2.46 -20.29
CA TYR A 63 9.64 2.00 -19.11
C TYR A 63 8.18 2.46 -19.12
N ARG A 64 7.36 1.75 -18.35
CA ARG A 64 6.03 2.22 -17.93
C ARG A 64 6.14 2.69 -16.49
N LEU A 65 5.94 3.99 -16.26
CA LEU A 65 5.82 4.58 -14.94
C LEU A 65 4.40 4.37 -14.43
N LEU A 66 4.30 3.70 -13.29
CA LEU A 66 3.06 3.49 -12.55
C LEU A 66 3.13 4.22 -11.23
N VAL A 67 2.04 4.86 -10.85
CA VAL A 67 1.89 5.52 -9.56
C VAL A 67 0.73 4.85 -8.84
N TRP A 68 0.87 4.66 -7.54
CA TRP A 68 -0.17 4.06 -6.72
C TRP A 68 -0.34 4.82 -5.41
N GLN A 69 -1.60 4.99 -5.01
CA GLN A 69 -1.96 5.61 -3.75
C GLN A 69 -3.22 4.91 -3.22
N GLU A 70 -3.22 4.54 -1.94
CA GLU A 70 -4.24 3.68 -1.33
C GLU A 70 -5.68 4.18 -1.50
N ARG A 71 -5.86 5.50 -1.46
CA ARG A 71 -7.15 6.20 -1.48
C ARG A 71 -7.55 6.66 -2.88
N ALA A 72 -6.69 6.50 -3.88
CA ALA A 72 -7.03 6.84 -5.25
C ALA A 72 -7.87 5.73 -5.89
N GLN A 73 -8.88 6.11 -6.67
CA GLN A 73 -9.69 5.14 -7.42
C GLN A 73 -8.90 4.56 -8.59
N ALA A 74 -9.25 3.34 -9.02
CA ALA A 74 -8.55 2.66 -10.11
C ALA A 74 -8.52 3.47 -11.43
N PRO A 75 -9.60 4.16 -11.86
CA PRO A 75 -9.56 5.00 -13.06
C PRO A 75 -8.59 6.19 -12.93
N VAL A 76 -8.51 6.80 -11.74
CA VAL A 76 -7.56 7.90 -11.46
C VAL A 76 -6.13 7.39 -11.63
N LEU A 77 -5.80 6.22 -11.05
CA LEU A 77 -4.45 5.65 -11.16
C LEU A 77 -4.12 5.22 -12.60
N ALA A 78 -5.07 4.65 -13.33
CA ALA A 78 -4.87 4.25 -14.73
C ALA A 78 -4.58 5.45 -15.64
N ALA A 79 -5.24 6.59 -15.41
CA ALA A 79 -5.01 7.82 -16.16
C ALA A 79 -3.62 8.45 -15.90
N LEU A 80 -2.93 8.05 -14.81
CA LEU A 80 -1.60 8.54 -14.45
C LEU A 80 -0.46 7.69 -15.01
N GLU A 81 -0.76 6.57 -15.66
CA GLU A 81 0.27 5.74 -16.30
C GLU A 81 0.97 6.52 -17.42
N ARG A 82 2.31 6.43 -17.47
CA ARG A 82 3.12 7.09 -18.50
C ARG A 82 4.14 6.14 -19.09
N ARG A 83 4.36 6.24 -20.40
CA ARG A 83 5.55 5.68 -21.04
C ARG A 83 6.67 6.71 -20.94
N ILE A 84 7.85 6.28 -20.48
CA ILE A 84 9.03 7.12 -20.34
C ILE A 84 10.24 6.43 -20.94
N THR A 85 11.21 7.21 -21.40
CA THR A 85 12.51 6.72 -21.87
C THR A 85 13.59 7.34 -20.99
N VAL A 86 14.49 6.51 -20.48
CA VAL A 86 15.69 6.92 -19.74
C VAL A 86 16.87 6.74 -20.71
N ASP A 87 17.62 7.81 -20.96
CA ASP A 87 18.71 7.85 -21.95
C ASP A 87 20.12 7.88 -21.30
N GLY A 88 20.19 7.63 -19.99
CA GLY A 88 21.44 7.67 -19.21
C GLY A 88 21.67 8.98 -18.47
N GLY A 89 20.83 9.99 -18.69
CA GLY A 89 20.78 11.21 -17.88
C GLY A 89 19.69 11.19 -16.81
N ASN A 90 19.55 12.32 -16.11
CA ASN A 90 18.47 12.50 -15.15
C ASN A 90 17.18 12.92 -15.87
N LEU A 91 16.11 12.14 -15.73
CA LEU A 91 14.80 12.46 -16.29
C LEU A 91 13.95 13.19 -15.24
N ALA A 92 13.69 14.48 -15.47
CA ALA A 92 12.70 15.22 -14.69
C ALA A 92 11.29 14.93 -15.21
N LEU A 93 10.39 14.55 -14.30
CA LEU A 93 8.98 14.35 -14.61
C LEU A 93 8.17 15.60 -14.26
N PRO A 94 7.12 15.94 -15.02
CA PRO A 94 6.19 16.98 -14.62
C PRO A 94 5.47 16.58 -13.33
N GLU A 95 4.88 17.56 -12.64
CA GLU A 95 4.09 17.30 -11.44
C GLU A 95 3.00 16.25 -11.70
N ILE A 96 2.92 15.25 -10.82
CA ILE A 96 1.91 14.19 -10.85
C ILE A 96 0.92 14.47 -9.71
N ARG A 97 -0.32 14.82 -10.06
CA ARG A 97 -1.40 15.04 -9.10
C ARG A 97 -2.27 13.81 -8.99
N ILE A 98 -2.49 13.33 -7.77
CA ILE A 98 -3.33 12.16 -7.50
C ILE A 98 -4.55 12.62 -6.71
N SER A 99 -5.71 12.58 -7.37
CA SER A 99 -7.00 12.79 -6.74
C SER A 99 -7.32 11.67 -5.75
N LYS A 100 -7.87 12.05 -4.58
CA LYS A 100 -8.45 11.12 -3.60
C LYS A 100 -9.97 11.29 -3.54
N GLU A 101 -10.54 12.04 -4.47
CA GLU A 101 -11.96 12.32 -4.51
C GLU A 101 -12.73 11.02 -4.73
N GLY A 102 -13.86 10.89 -4.02
CA GLY A 102 -14.64 9.65 -4.00
C GLY A 102 -14.03 8.52 -3.17
N TYR A 103 -12.95 8.75 -2.41
CA TYR A 103 -12.53 7.80 -1.37
C TYR A 103 -13.48 7.86 -0.17
N LEU A 104 -14.08 6.72 0.15
CA LEU A 104 -14.89 6.54 1.35
C LEU A 104 -14.20 5.53 2.27
N ALA A 105 -13.78 5.98 3.45
CA ALA A 105 -13.25 5.11 4.50
C ALA A 105 -14.39 4.34 5.16
N LEU A 106 -14.90 3.32 4.47
CA LEU A 106 -15.95 2.47 5.01
C LEU A 106 -15.37 1.51 6.06
N PRO A 107 -16.05 1.32 7.21
CA PRO A 107 -15.72 0.24 8.11
C PRO A 107 -15.73 -1.10 7.36
N HIS A 108 -14.70 -1.91 7.58
CA HIS A 108 -14.69 -3.28 7.08
C HIS A 108 -15.28 -4.23 8.13
N LYS A 109 -15.81 -5.37 7.66
CA LYS A 109 -16.21 -6.47 8.53
C LYS A 109 -14.98 -7.31 8.87
N ASN A 110 -15.05 -8.07 9.96
CA ASN A 110 -14.03 -9.06 10.27
C ASN A 110 -14.03 -10.21 9.23
N LYS A 111 -13.09 -11.15 9.33
CA LYS A 111 -12.94 -12.25 8.34
C LYS A 111 -14.14 -13.19 8.27
N TYR A 112 -15.05 -13.13 9.24
CA TYR A 112 -16.29 -13.90 9.30
C TYR A 112 -17.51 -13.10 8.79
N GLY A 113 -17.31 -11.90 8.25
CA GLY A 113 -18.37 -11.04 7.73
C GLY A 113 -19.18 -10.30 8.79
N ARG A 114 -18.73 -10.28 10.06
CA ARG A 114 -19.44 -9.63 11.17
C ARG A 114 -18.82 -8.27 11.49
N ASP A 115 -19.63 -7.41 12.11
CA ASP A 115 -19.11 -6.18 12.71
C ASP A 115 -18.09 -6.49 13.80
N TYR A 116 -17.14 -5.57 13.97
CA TYR A 116 -16.25 -5.61 15.11
C TYR A 116 -17.04 -5.29 16.38
N PRO A 117 -16.77 -5.97 17.50
CA PRO A 117 -17.31 -5.53 18.78
C PRO A 117 -16.85 -4.09 19.06
N PRO A 118 -17.62 -3.32 19.83
CA PRO A 118 -17.18 -2.00 20.26
C PRO A 118 -15.82 -2.13 20.95
N ALA A 119 -14.95 -1.15 20.71
CA ALA A 119 -13.67 -1.10 21.41
C ALA A 119 -13.95 -1.07 22.92
N PRO A 120 -13.20 -1.83 23.74
CA PRO A 120 -13.26 -1.66 25.19
C PRO A 120 -13.02 -0.18 25.54
N GLU A 121 -13.77 0.36 26.51
CA GLU A 121 -13.68 1.77 26.91
C GLU A 121 -12.26 2.16 27.36
N ASP A 122 -11.54 1.20 27.94
CA ASP A 122 -10.11 1.30 28.15
C ASP A 122 -9.36 1.09 26.83
N ARG A 123 -8.89 2.20 26.26
CA ARG A 123 -7.88 2.22 25.19
C ARG A 123 -6.62 1.49 25.67
N ILE A 124 -6.61 0.17 25.59
CA ILE A 124 -5.38 -0.62 25.69
C ILE A 124 -4.55 -0.24 24.46
N PHE A 125 -3.65 0.70 24.67
CA PHE A 125 -2.61 1.07 23.74
C PHE A 125 -1.81 -0.20 23.46
N TYR A 126 -1.85 -0.72 22.23
CA TYR A 126 -1.02 -1.85 21.85
C TYR A 126 0.45 -1.45 22.03
N PRO A 127 1.22 -2.07 22.95
CA PRO A 127 2.58 -1.64 23.27
C PRO A 127 3.60 -1.99 22.17
N GLY A 128 3.16 -2.54 21.04
CA GLY A 128 4.00 -2.89 19.89
C GLY A 128 4.38 -1.70 18.99
N GLY A 129 3.76 -0.53 19.18
CA GLY A 129 4.18 0.69 18.52
C GLY A 129 5.35 1.32 19.27
N ARG A 130 6.60 1.00 18.88
CA ARG A 130 7.73 1.86 19.25
C ARG A 130 7.51 3.22 18.59
N ARG A 131 7.58 4.29 19.38
CA ARG A 131 7.67 5.68 18.93
C ARG A 131 8.94 5.90 18.13
#